data_AF-A0A938BPC6-F1
#
_entry.id   AF-A0A938BPC6-F1
#
_cell.length_a   1.000
_cell.length_b   1.000
_cell.length_c   1.000
_cell.angle_alpha   90.00
_cell.angle_beta   90.00
_cell.angle_gamma   90.00
#
_symmetry.space_group_name_H-M   'P 1'
#
loop_
_entity.id
_entity.type
_entity.pdbx_description
1 polymer ?
#
loop_
_entity_poly.entity_id
_entity_poly.type
_entity_poly.pdbx_seq_one_letter_code
_entity_poly.pdbx_strand_id
1 'polypeptide(L)'
;GGIEIHAQIVVVPGHNDGPILQQTLNDLEHLAAAIRSVAIVPVGLTRHREGLHPLRLPDEAEAAAVIAEVAPRQKACLARHGRRLHFLADEFYLLGGQPLPAAAEYEGYPQIENGVGMVRRFEEDHAPARRLIPWPRGAVERAGASRGGRPRVLVATGERFAPLLAQWLGPKLSSTGEGERFRVETVAVRNEFFGPTVTTAGLLTGGDLLAGLRAAGEADLALIPPETLDGEGRLLDDQTPEGLSEALGIPVSAGFHAPPAGGRRRAAGER
;
A
#
# COMPACT_ATOMS: atom_id res chain seq x y z
N GLY A 1 13.19 26.91 18.37
CA GLY A 1 13.17 25.45 18.58
C GLY A 1 11.94 24.92 17.87
N GLY A 2 12.09 23.94 16.98
CA GLY A 2 11.03 23.55 16.05
C GLY A 2 11.35 22.24 15.32
N ILE A 3 11.90 21.27 16.06
CA ILE A 3 12.11 19.92 15.54
C ILE A 3 10.81 19.16 15.80
N GLU A 4 10.14 18.75 14.74
CA GLU A 4 8.97 17.87 14.82
C GLU A 4 9.43 16.43 14.62
N ILE A 5 9.05 15.54 15.55
CA ILE A 5 9.47 14.14 15.51
C ILE A 5 8.30 13.28 15.04
N HIS A 6 8.53 12.53 13.97
CA HIS A 6 7.67 11.42 13.55
C HIS A 6 8.34 10.11 13.98
N ALA A 7 7.70 9.38 14.89
CA ALA A 7 8.23 8.13 15.44
C ALA A 7 7.56 6.91 14.79
N GLN A 8 8.22 5.76 14.90
CA GLN A 8 7.66 4.47 14.50
C GLN A 8 7.94 3.43 15.58
N ILE A 9 6.94 2.60 15.87
CA ILE A 9 7.03 1.38 16.67
C ILE A 9 6.83 0.20 15.73
N VAL A 10 7.78 -0.72 15.71
CA VAL A 10 7.62 -2.03 15.08
C VAL A 10 7.21 -3.02 16.17
N VAL A 11 5.98 -3.53 16.09
CA VAL A 11 5.44 -4.50 17.05
C VAL A 11 5.87 -5.91 16.66
N VAL A 12 6.55 -6.56 17.58
CA VAL A 12 7.10 -7.90 17.49
C VAL A 12 6.43 -8.76 18.55
N PRO A 13 5.63 -9.76 18.16
CA PRO A 13 4.92 -10.62 19.10
C PRO A 13 5.84 -11.32 20.11
N GLY A 14 5.46 -11.30 21.38
CA GLY A 14 6.23 -11.86 22.50
C GLY A 14 7.48 -11.07 22.90
N HIS A 15 7.73 -9.92 22.29
CA HIS A 15 8.94 -9.11 22.52
C HIS A 15 8.61 -7.70 23.02
N ASN A 16 7.71 -6.99 22.34
CA ASN A 16 7.33 -5.62 22.70
C ASN A 16 5.84 -5.33 22.49
N ASP A 17 5.02 -6.37 22.46
CA ASP A 17 3.56 -6.31 22.49
C ASP A 17 3.02 -6.26 23.93
N GLY A 18 1.69 -6.22 24.07
CA GLY A 18 1.02 -6.25 25.37
C GLY A 18 1.52 -5.17 26.35
N PRO A 19 1.90 -5.53 27.59
CA PRO A 19 2.35 -4.55 28.60
C PRO A 19 3.54 -3.68 28.18
N ILE A 20 4.45 -4.19 27.33
CA ILE A 20 5.61 -3.42 26.87
C ILE A 20 5.17 -2.37 25.85
N LEU A 21 4.24 -2.73 24.95
CA LEU A 21 3.63 -1.76 24.05
C LEU A 21 2.91 -0.68 24.85
N GLN A 22 2.14 -1.05 25.88
CA GLN A 22 1.44 -0.11 26.76
C GLN A 22 2.39 0.90 27.39
N GLN A 23 3.51 0.42 27.94
CA GLN A 23 4.54 1.27 28.53
C GLN A 23 5.14 2.22 27.49
N THR A 24 5.49 1.69 26.30
CA THR A 24 6.05 2.49 25.20
C THR A 24 5.09 3.60 24.76
N LEU A 25 3.80 3.30 24.63
CA LEU A 25 2.79 4.29 24.27
C LEU A 25 2.66 5.39 25.33
N ASN A 26 2.65 5.01 26.61
CA ASN A 26 2.61 5.97 27.72
C ASN A 26 3.83 6.90 27.70
N ASP A 27 5.03 6.34 27.50
CA ASP A 27 6.27 7.11 27.45
C ASP A 27 6.27 8.11 26.29
N LEU A 28 5.77 7.71 25.10
CA LEU A 28 5.65 8.61 23.96
C LEU A 28 4.57 9.68 24.15
N GLU A 29 3.48 9.38 24.86
CA GLU A 29 2.46 10.36 25.24
C GLU A 29 3.02 11.43 26.19
N HIS A 30 3.92 11.06 27.10
CA HIS A 30 4.64 12.04 27.93
C HIS A 30 5.54 12.98 27.11
N LEU A 31 5.94 12.57 25.91
CA LEU A 31 6.72 13.34 24.95
C LEU A 31 5.85 14.01 23.86
N ALA A 32 4.52 14.05 24.03
CA ALA A 32 3.59 14.60 23.05
C ALA A 32 3.83 16.10 22.72
N ALA A 33 4.64 16.84 23.47
CA ALA A 33 5.05 18.19 23.06
C ALA A 33 6.03 18.19 21.87
N ALA A 34 6.85 17.13 21.73
CA ALA A 34 7.90 17.02 20.71
C ALA A 34 7.54 16.02 19.58
N ILE A 35 6.69 15.03 19.86
CA ILE A 35 6.35 13.95 18.91
C ILE A 35 5.07 14.31 18.16
N ARG A 36 5.13 14.49 16.84
CA ARG A 36 4.00 14.86 15.97
C ARG A 36 3.12 13.68 15.57
N SER A 37 3.67 12.49 15.40
CA SER A 37 2.90 11.26 15.23
C SER A 37 3.76 10.02 15.49
N VAL A 38 3.11 8.91 15.83
CA VAL A 38 3.71 7.61 16.06
C VAL A 38 3.02 6.62 15.14
N ALA A 39 3.74 6.10 14.14
CA ALA A 39 3.28 4.95 13.37
C ALA A 39 3.49 3.67 14.19
N ILE A 40 2.51 2.77 14.20
CA ILE A 40 2.59 1.47 14.85
C ILE A 40 2.37 0.43 13.76
N VAL A 41 3.45 -0.27 13.41
CA VAL A 41 3.51 -1.22 12.30
C VAL A 41 3.80 -2.63 12.84
N PRO A 42 3.29 -3.70 12.23
CA PRO A 42 3.72 -5.05 12.59
C PRO A 42 5.15 -5.29 12.08
N VAL A 43 5.85 -6.24 12.69
CA VAL A 43 7.15 -6.70 12.18
C VAL A 43 7.00 -7.28 10.78
N GLY A 44 7.76 -6.74 9.83
CA GLY A 44 7.96 -7.34 8.51
C GLY A 44 9.10 -8.36 8.56
N LEU A 45 8.88 -9.57 8.06
CA LEU A 45 9.92 -10.59 7.98
C LEU A 45 10.27 -10.85 6.53
N THR A 46 11.55 -10.69 6.19
CA THR A 46 12.08 -11.15 4.90
C THR A 46 12.66 -12.56 5.05
N ARG A 47 12.90 -13.25 3.93
CA ARG A 47 13.62 -14.54 3.89
C ARG A 47 15.11 -14.41 4.19
N HIS A 48 15.66 -13.20 4.16
CA HIS A 48 17.09 -12.92 4.38
C HIS A 48 17.39 -12.76 5.88
N ARG A 49 17.23 -13.85 6.65
CA ARG A 49 17.34 -13.84 8.12
C ARG A 49 18.19 -15.00 8.69
N GLU A 50 19.03 -15.62 7.86
CA GLU A 50 19.91 -16.69 8.31
C GLU A 50 20.85 -16.19 9.42
N GLY A 51 20.94 -16.93 10.53
CA GLY A 51 21.76 -16.58 11.69
C GLY A 51 21.20 -15.46 12.57
N LEU A 52 20.01 -14.91 12.29
CA LEU A 52 19.37 -13.88 13.12
C LEU A 52 18.41 -14.48 14.17
N HIS A 53 18.10 -13.69 15.20
CA HIS A 53 17.14 -14.07 16.24
C HIS A 53 15.77 -14.45 15.62
N PRO A 54 15.16 -15.58 16.03
CA PRO A 54 13.88 -16.04 15.49
C PRO A 54 12.77 -15.08 15.89
N LEU A 55 12.06 -14.57 14.88
CA LEU A 55 10.89 -13.72 15.03
C LEU A 55 9.72 -14.35 14.28
N ARG A 56 8.50 -14.00 14.66
CA ARG A 56 7.27 -14.38 13.98
C ARG A 56 6.40 -13.17 13.68
N LEU A 57 5.55 -13.31 12.68
CA LEU A 57 4.51 -12.33 12.39
C LEU A 57 3.42 -12.39 13.47
N PRO A 58 2.70 -11.28 13.72
CA PRO A 58 1.48 -11.32 14.50
C PRO A 58 0.43 -12.19 13.80
N ASP A 59 -0.40 -12.86 14.59
CA ASP A 59 -1.63 -13.50 14.11
C ASP A 59 -2.84 -12.54 14.17
N GLU A 60 -4.01 -13.03 13.75
CA GLU A 60 -5.27 -12.27 13.74
C GLU A 60 -5.67 -11.79 15.15
N ALA A 61 -5.50 -12.64 16.17
CA ALA A 61 -5.88 -12.33 17.54
C ALA A 61 -4.95 -11.28 18.15
N GLU A 62 -3.65 -11.38 17.87
CA GLU A 62 -2.64 -10.41 18.29
C GLU A 62 -2.83 -9.06 17.59
N ALA A 63 -3.16 -9.07 16.29
CA ALA A 63 -3.51 -7.86 15.58
C ALA A 63 -4.74 -7.18 16.18
N ALA A 64 -5.79 -7.94 16.47
CA ALA A 64 -7.00 -7.45 17.14
C ALA A 64 -6.71 -6.89 18.54
N ALA A 65 -5.82 -7.54 19.30
CA ALA A 65 -5.40 -7.06 20.62
C ALA A 65 -4.66 -5.73 20.55
N VAL A 66 -3.74 -5.57 19.58
CA VAL A 66 -3.05 -4.29 19.34
C VAL A 66 -4.04 -3.18 18.95
N ILE A 67 -5.03 -3.48 18.09
CA ILE A 67 -6.08 -2.50 17.75
C ILE A 67 -6.88 -2.09 19.00
N ALA A 68 -7.31 -3.05 19.80
CA ALA A 68 -8.08 -2.81 21.02
C ALA A 68 -7.29 -1.99 22.05
N GLU A 69 -5.96 -2.16 22.12
CA GLU A 69 -5.08 -1.41 22.99
C GLU A 69 -4.91 0.05 22.55
N VAL A 70 -4.74 0.29 21.25
CA VAL A 70 -4.40 1.62 20.71
C VAL A 70 -5.65 2.50 20.54
N ALA A 71 -6.80 1.93 20.16
CA ALA A 71 -8.03 2.68 19.91
C ALA A 71 -8.48 3.62 21.06
N PRO A 72 -8.50 3.20 22.35
CA PRO A 72 -8.85 4.10 23.44
C PRO A 72 -7.79 5.21 23.66
N ARG A 73 -6.50 4.92 23.43
CA ARG A 73 -5.43 5.93 23.52
C ARG A 73 -5.54 7.00 22.45
N GLN A 74 -5.90 6.64 21.23
CA GLN A 74 -6.16 7.61 20.16
C GLN A 74 -7.25 8.61 20.59
N LYS A 75 -8.35 8.12 21.17
CA LYS A 75 -9.44 8.97 21.67
C LYS A 75 -8.97 9.86 22.84
N ALA A 76 -8.21 9.30 23.78
CA ALA A 76 -7.68 10.05 24.92
C ALA A 76 -6.69 11.14 24.50
N CYS A 77 -5.77 10.82 23.57
CA CYS A 77 -4.84 11.78 23.00
C CYS A 77 -5.57 12.89 22.24
N LEU A 78 -6.59 12.55 21.44
CA LEU A 78 -7.39 13.53 20.73
C LEU A 78 -8.05 14.53 21.69
N ALA A 79 -8.64 14.03 22.79
CA ALA A 79 -9.26 14.87 23.81
C ALA A 79 -8.25 15.76 24.55
N ARG A 80 -7.05 15.24 24.85
CA ARG A 80 -6.02 15.94 25.64
C ARG A 80 -5.15 16.90 24.84
N HIS A 81 -4.82 16.53 23.60
CA HIS A 81 -3.82 17.20 22.78
C HIS A 81 -4.37 17.75 21.46
N GLY A 82 -5.66 17.52 21.16
CA GLY A 82 -6.27 17.91 19.89
C GLY A 82 -5.81 17.06 18.70
N ARG A 83 -5.16 15.91 18.96
CA ARG A 83 -4.68 14.95 17.96
C ARG A 83 -4.47 13.57 18.54
N ARG A 84 -4.59 12.52 17.72
CA ARG A 84 -4.56 11.11 18.15
C ARG A 84 -3.18 10.58 18.53
N LEU A 85 -2.12 11.23 18.06
CA LEU A 85 -0.70 10.88 18.26
C LEU A 85 -0.30 9.51 17.68
N HIS A 86 -1.00 8.44 18.05
CA HIS A 86 -0.73 7.06 17.65
C HIS A 86 -1.58 6.66 16.44
N PHE A 87 -0.96 6.01 15.46
CA PHE A 87 -1.64 5.55 14.26
C PHE A 87 -1.18 4.15 13.88
N LEU A 88 -2.13 3.23 13.79
CA LEU A 88 -1.88 1.86 13.34
C LEU A 88 -1.75 1.81 11.83
N ALA A 89 -0.82 1.00 11.34
CA ALA A 89 -0.76 0.64 9.94
C ALA A 89 -2.01 -0.13 9.51
N ASP A 90 -2.40 0.04 8.25
CA ASP A 90 -3.57 -0.62 7.66
C ASP A 90 -3.46 -2.13 7.75
N GLU A 91 -2.23 -2.66 7.77
CA GLU A 91 -1.95 -4.08 7.92
C GLU A 91 -2.54 -4.70 9.19
N PHE A 92 -2.59 -3.97 10.32
CA PHE A 92 -3.23 -4.50 11.53
C PHE A 92 -4.72 -4.73 11.33
N TYR A 93 -5.41 -3.78 10.68
CA TYR A 93 -6.84 -3.89 10.42
C TYR A 93 -7.13 -5.02 9.42
N LEU A 94 -6.33 -5.13 8.36
CA LEU A 94 -6.45 -6.20 7.37
C LEU A 94 -6.16 -7.59 7.97
N LEU A 95 -5.13 -7.70 8.82
CA LEU A 95 -4.78 -8.95 9.49
C LEU A 95 -5.81 -9.36 10.55
N GLY A 96 -6.34 -8.39 11.31
CA GLY A 96 -7.36 -8.60 12.33
C GLY A 96 -8.79 -8.70 11.82
N GLY A 97 -9.01 -8.65 10.49
CA GLY A 97 -10.35 -8.66 9.90
C GLY A 97 -11.25 -7.49 10.30
N GLN A 98 -10.66 -6.36 10.72
CA GLN A 98 -11.39 -5.20 11.23
C GLN A 98 -11.55 -4.12 10.16
N PRO A 99 -12.64 -3.32 10.19
CA PRO A 99 -12.80 -2.21 9.27
C PRO A 99 -11.72 -1.15 9.49
N LEU A 100 -11.23 -0.56 8.39
CA LEU A 100 -10.32 0.58 8.44
C LEU A 100 -10.99 1.79 9.10
N PRO A 101 -10.27 2.56 9.95
CA PRO A 101 -10.73 3.84 10.48
C PRO A 101 -11.25 4.78 9.39
N ALA A 102 -12.13 5.72 9.76
CA ALA A 102 -12.57 6.75 8.83
C ALA A 102 -11.41 7.69 8.45
N ALA A 103 -11.47 8.31 7.26
CA ALA A 103 -10.40 9.18 6.75
C ALA A 103 -9.99 10.31 7.74
N ALA A 104 -10.98 10.91 8.41
CA ALA A 104 -10.73 11.96 9.40
C ALA A 104 -9.89 11.48 10.60
N GLU A 105 -9.90 10.18 10.90
CA GLU A 105 -9.13 9.60 12.01
C GLU A 105 -7.64 9.46 11.70
N TYR A 106 -7.25 9.59 10.42
CA TYR A 106 -5.85 9.62 9.99
C TYR A 106 -5.23 11.02 10.03
N GLU A 107 -5.99 12.07 10.36
CA GLU A 107 -5.49 13.43 10.59
C GLU A 107 -4.58 13.99 9.49
N GLY A 108 -4.94 13.74 8.23
CA GLY A 108 -4.15 14.18 7.08
C GLY A 108 -2.99 13.26 6.70
N TYR A 109 -2.99 12.01 7.20
CA TYR A 109 -2.08 10.94 6.82
C TYR A 109 -0.58 11.23 7.07
N PRO A 110 -0.18 11.67 8.28
CA PRO A 110 1.22 12.06 8.56
C PRO A 110 2.21 10.89 8.55
N GLN A 111 1.73 9.66 8.39
CA GLN A 111 2.50 8.42 8.47
C GLN A 111 2.21 7.48 7.28
N ILE A 112 1.72 8.02 6.16
CA ILE A 112 1.30 7.21 5.00
C ILE A 112 2.44 6.35 4.44
N GLU A 113 3.67 6.88 4.47
CA GLU A 113 4.89 6.17 4.04
C GLU A 113 5.20 4.94 4.92
N ASN A 114 4.66 4.91 6.14
CA ASN A 114 4.77 3.80 7.08
C ASN A 114 3.57 2.84 7.03
N GLY A 115 2.78 2.88 5.95
CA GLY A 115 1.63 1.99 5.76
C GLY A 115 0.39 2.41 6.54
N VAL A 116 0.35 3.63 7.07
CA VAL A 116 -0.79 4.15 7.85
C VAL A 116 -1.75 4.92 6.93
N GLY A 117 -2.91 4.32 6.65
CA GLY A 117 -3.99 4.92 5.88
C GLY A 117 -3.83 4.84 4.36
N MET A 118 -2.89 4.06 3.84
CA MET A 118 -2.70 3.86 2.39
C MET A 118 -3.96 3.30 1.72
N VAL A 119 -4.59 2.32 2.35
CA VAL A 119 -5.80 1.66 1.86
C VAL A 119 -7.01 2.58 2.00
N ARG A 120 -7.15 3.26 3.14
CA ARG A 120 -8.21 4.27 3.31
C ARG A 120 -8.07 5.38 2.27
N ARG A 121 -6.84 5.85 2.04
CA ARG A 121 -6.55 6.87 1.04
C ARG A 121 -6.89 6.39 -0.37
N PHE A 122 -6.56 5.14 -0.69
CA PHE A 122 -6.97 4.52 -1.94
C PHE A 122 -8.50 4.54 -2.09
N GLU A 123 -9.27 4.16 -1.06
CA GLU A 123 -10.73 4.20 -1.12
C GLU A 123 -11.28 5.63 -1.35
N GLU A 124 -10.69 6.65 -0.70
CA GLU A 124 -11.07 8.06 -0.89
C GLU A 124 -10.74 8.56 -2.30
N ASP A 125 -9.55 8.27 -2.80
CA ASP A 125 -9.09 8.65 -4.14
C ASP A 125 -9.88 7.95 -5.24
N HIS A 126 -10.77 7.03 -4.88
CA HIS A 126 -11.63 6.29 -5.78
C HIS A 126 -13.11 6.29 -5.43
N ALA A 127 -13.52 7.14 -4.47
CA ALA A 127 -14.89 7.24 -4.00
C ALA A 127 -15.90 7.43 -5.16
N PRO A 128 -17.17 7.03 -4.99
CA PRO A 128 -18.18 7.07 -6.06
C PRO A 128 -18.32 8.42 -6.78
N ALA A 129 -18.05 9.53 -6.09
CA ALA A 129 -18.06 10.88 -6.67
C ALA A 129 -17.02 11.08 -7.79
N ARG A 130 -15.96 10.26 -7.85
CA ARG A 130 -14.97 10.30 -8.93
C ARG A 130 -15.46 9.46 -10.10
N ARG A 131 -15.71 10.11 -11.24
CA ARG A 131 -16.37 9.51 -12.40
C ARG A 131 -15.54 8.47 -13.17
N LEU A 132 -14.21 8.48 -13.05
CA LEU A 132 -13.32 7.60 -13.83
C LEU A 132 -12.16 7.13 -12.95
N ILE A 133 -11.67 5.93 -13.25
CA ILE A 133 -10.41 5.45 -12.68
C ILE A 133 -9.27 6.21 -13.37
N PRO A 134 -8.26 6.71 -12.63
CA PRO A 134 -7.15 7.47 -13.20
C PRO A 134 -6.15 6.56 -13.93
N TRP A 135 -6.60 5.90 -14.99
CA TRP A 135 -5.74 5.08 -15.84
C TRP A 135 -4.60 5.93 -16.43
N PRO A 136 -3.39 5.37 -16.58
CA PRO A 136 -2.32 6.08 -17.26
C PRO A 136 -2.76 6.50 -18.67
N ARG A 137 -2.55 7.78 -19.01
CA ARG A 137 -3.12 8.38 -20.22
C ARG A 137 -2.74 7.59 -21.47
N GLY A 138 -3.76 7.20 -22.25
CA GLY A 138 -3.56 6.47 -23.48
C GLY A 138 -3.13 5.01 -23.29
N ALA A 139 -3.00 4.49 -22.06
CA ALA A 139 -2.48 3.13 -21.85
C ALA A 139 -3.45 2.07 -22.35
N VAL A 140 -4.74 2.25 -22.07
CA VAL A 140 -5.80 1.36 -22.56
C VAL A 140 -5.96 1.48 -24.07
N GLU A 141 -5.84 2.68 -24.62
CA GLU A 141 -5.92 2.93 -26.07
C GLU A 141 -4.70 2.33 -26.81
N ARG A 142 -3.51 2.37 -26.20
CA ARG A 142 -2.29 1.74 -26.71
C ARG A 142 -2.28 0.22 -26.58
N ALA A 143 -3.04 -0.34 -25.64
CA ALA A 143 -3.17 -1.79 -25.47
C ALA A 143 -3.68 -2.47 -26.77
N GLY A 144 -4.35 -1.72 -27.65
CA GLY A 144 -4.73 -2.17 -28.98
C GLY A 144 -5.86 -3.20 -28.92
N ALA A 145 -6.82 -3.08 -29.83
CA ALA A 145 -7.84 -4.12 -30.04
C ALA A 145 -7.24 -5.31 -30.81
N SER A 146 -6.07 -5.81 -30.37
CA SER A 146 -5.17 -6.68 -31.12
C SER A 146 -5.80 -8.01 -31.55
N ARG A 147 -6.97 -8.37 -30.99
CA ARG A 147 -7.64 -9.66 -31.23
C ARG A 147 -9.17 -9.58 -31.39
N GLY A 148 -9.72 -8.44 -31.77
CA GLY A 148 -11.17 -8.32 -32.07
C GLY A 148 -12.10 -8.44 -30.85
N GLY A 149 -11.59 -8.11 -29.66
CA GLY A 149 -12.34 -8.13 -28.41
C GLY A 149 -11.93 -6.97 -27.48
N ARG A 150 -12.54 -6.95 -26.28
CA ARG A 150 -12.17 -6.01 -25.20
C ARG A 150 -10.74 -6.30 -24.73
N PRO A 151 -9.80 -5.33 -24.79
CA PRO A 151 -8.44 -5.53 -24.31
C PRO A 151 -8.43 -6.04 -22.86
N ARG A 152 -7.53 -6.97 -22.55
CA ARG A 152 -7.31 -7.51 -21.21
C ARG A 152 -6.19 -6.72 -20.51
N VAL A 153 -6.54 -6.12 -19.38
CA VAL A 153 -5.66 -5.28 -18.56
C VAL A 153 -5.41 -6.00 -17.23
N LEU A 154 -4.16 -6.29 -16.93
CA LEU A 154 -3.74 -6.82 -15.64
C LEU A 154 -3.40 -5.65 -14.71
N VAL A 155 -3.92 -5.66 -13.49
CA VAL A 155 -3.54 -4.71 -12.44
C VAL A 155 -2.85 -5.49 -11.33
N ALA A 156 -1.52 -5.41 -11.31
CA ALA A 156 -0.68 -6.07 -10.32
C ALA A 156 -0.68 -5.30 -8.99
N THR A 157 -0.65 -6.04 -7.89
CA THR A 157 -0.40 -5.51 -6.54
C THR A 157 0.12 -6.63 -5.63
N GLY A 158 0.52 -6.30 -4.40
CA GLY A 158 0.93 -7.29 -3.40
C GLY A 158 -0.25 -8.14 -2.90
N GLU A 159 0.03 -9.38 -2.48
CA GLU A 159 -0.98 -10.37 -2.09
C GLU A 159 -2.02 -9.85 -1.08
N ARG A 160 -1.61 -9.02 -0.11
CA ARG A 160 -2.51 -8.54 0.94
C ARG A 160 -3.56 -7.55 0.44
N PHE A 161 -3.24 -6.72 -0.54
CA PHE A 161 -4.16 -5.71 -1.06
C PHE A 161 -5.00 -6.23 -2.25
N ALA A 162 -4.55 -7.29 -2.93
CA ALA A 162 -5.21 -7.83 -4.12
C ALA A 162 -6.71 -8.17 -3.93
N PRO A 163 -7.16 -8.82 -2.85
CA PRO A 163 -8.59 -9.10 -2.65
C PRO A 163 -9.44 -7.84 -2.57
N LEU A 164 -8.95 -6.81 -1.86
CA LEU A 164 -9.64 -5.55 -1.70
C LEU A 164 -9.68 -4.76 -3.01
N LEU A 165 -8.56 -4.74 -3.74
CA LEU A 165 -8.48 -4.12 -5.06
C LEU A 165 -9.47 -4.76 -6.05
N ALA A 166 -9.60 -6.10 -6.05
CA ALA A 166 -10.54 -6.82 -6.90
C ALA A 166 -12.00 -6.51 -6.54
N GLN A 167 -12.33 -6.48 -5.24
CA GLN A 167 -13.66 -6.10 -4.74
C GLN A 167 -14.05 -4.68 -5.15
N TRP A 168 -13.08 -3.77 -5.28
CA TRP A 168 -13.31 -2.40 -5.70
C TRP A 168 -13.40 -2.24 -7.23
N LEU A 169 -12.48 -2.85 -7.98
CA LEU A 169 -12.38 -2.67 -9.43
C LEU A 169 -13.66 -3.07 -10.17
N GLY A 170 -14.26 -4.22 -9.82
CA GLY A 170 -15.46 -4.73 -10.49
C GLY A 170 -16.63 -3.74 -10.48
N PRO A 171 -17.17 -3.37 -9.30
CA PRO A 171 -18.25 -2.38 -9.18
C PRO A 171 -17.89 -1.02 -9.79
N LYS A 172 -16.64 -0.59 -9.67
CA LYS A 172 -16.19 0.68 -10.26
C LYS A 172 -16.25 0.65 -11.79
N LEU A 173 -15.74 -0.40 -12.42
CA LEU A 173 -15.79 -0.57 -13.87
C LEU A 173 -17.23 -0.65 -14.39
N SER A 174 -18.12 -1.30 -13.63
CA SER A 174 -19.55 -1.37 -13.97
C SER A 174 -20.24 -0.01 -13.87
N SER A 175 -20.03 0.73 -12.78
CA SER A 175 -20.69 2.04 -12.57
C SER A 175 -20.23 3.13 -13.53
N THR A 176 -19.01 3.00 -14.07
CA THR A 176 -18.40 3.98 -15.00
C THR A 176 -18.61 3.61 -16.48
N GLY A 177 -19.13 2.41 -16.76
CA GLY A 177 -19.23 1.85 -18.12
C GLY A 177 -17.87 1.47 -18.75
N GLU A 178 -16.75 1.69 -18.02
CA GLU A 178 -15.40 1.38 -18.50
C GLU A 178 -15.20 -0.11 -18.75
N GLY A 179 -15.92 -0.93 -17.97
CA GLY A 179 -16.03 -2.36 -18.20
C GLY A 179 -16.39 -2.67 -19.66
N GLU A 180 -17.26 -1.96 -20.35
CA GLU A 180 -17.62 -2.31 -21.75
C GLU A 180 -16.45 -2.19 -22.73
N ARG A 181 -15.43 -1.39 -22.40
CA ARG A 181 -14.29 -1.10 -23.28
C ARG A 181 -13.14 -2.08 -23.09
N PHE A 182 -12.90 -2.56 -21.88
CA PHE A 182 -11.77 -3.45 -21.55
C PHE A 182 -12.10 -4.37 -20.37
N ARG A 183 -11.39 -5.50 -20.26
CA ARG A 183 -11.49 -6.45 -19.15
C ARG A 183 -10.33 -6.17 -18.20
N VAL A 184 -10.61 -5.98 -16.91
CA VAL A 184 -9.57 -5.76 -15.91
C VAL A 184 -9.53 -6.94 -14.96
N GLU A 185 -8.34 -7.42 -14.68
CA GLU A 185 -8.10 -8.50 -13.71
C GLU A 185 -7.01 -8.08 -12.73
N THR A 186 -7.27 -8.29 -11.45
CA THR A 186 -6.28 -8.06 -10.40
C THR A 186 -5.31 -9.24 -10.33
N VAL A 187 -4.02 -8.95 -10.30
CA VAL A 187 -2.96 -9.95 -10.15
C VAL A 187 -2.33 -9.79 -8.77
N ALA A 188 -2.53 -10.80 -7.91
CA ALA A 188 -1.84 -10.91 -6.64
C ALA A 188 -0.41 -11.39 -6.90
N VAL A 189 0.56 -10.49 -6.76
CA VAL A 189 1.97 -10.79 -6.98
C VAL A 189 2.60 -11.19 -5.65
N ARG A 190 3.10 -12.41 -5.63
CA ARG A 190 3.85 -12.97 -4.51
C ARG A 190 5.28 -12.44 -4.54
N ASN A 191 5.77 -12.03 -3.37
CA ASN A 191 7.13 -11.53 -3.23
C ASN A 191 8.12 -12.71 -3.09
N GLU A 192 8.79 -13.05 -4.18
CA GLU A 192 9.83 -14.07 -4.24
C GLU A 192 11.22 -13.46 -4.09
N PHE A 193 11.38 -12.15 -3.88
CA PHE A 193 12.68 -11.54 -3.58
C PHE A 193 12.94 -11.40 -2.08
N PHE A 194 12.05 -10.72 -1.36
CA PHE A 194 12.10 -10.66 0.10
C PHE A 194 11.37 -11.81 0.77
N GLY A 195 10.64 -12.63 0.03
CA GLY A 195 9.92 -13.79 0.55
C GLY A 195 8.44 -13.51 0.84
N PRO A 196 7.61 -14.56 0.94
CA PRO A 196 6.16 -14.48 0.82
C PRO A 196 5.46 -13.81 2.00
N THR A 197 6.18 -13.61 3.10
CA THR A 197 5.72 -12.85 4.27
C THR A 197 5.72 -11.34 4.01
N VAL A 198 6.40 -10.87 2.96
CA VAL A 198 6.40 -9.48 2.52
C VAL A 198 5.30 -9.29 1.47
N THR A 199 4.14 -8.79 1.91
CA THR A 199 2.93 -8.75 1.08
C THR A 199 2.58 -7.37 0.50
N THR A 200 3.40 -6.35 0.78
CA THR A 200 3.16 -4.96 0.35
C THR A 200 3.63 -4.74 -1.08
N ALA A 201 2.83 -4.01 -1.86
CA ALA A 201 3.12 -3.72 -3.26
C ALA A 201 4.47 -3.01 -3.45
N GLY A 202 4.77 -1.96 -2.66
CA GLY A 202 6.02 -1.18 -2.80
C GLY A 202 7.33 -1.93 -2.54
N LEU A 203 7.27 -3.20 -2.10
CA LEU A 203 8.44 -4.06 -1.92
C LEU A 203 8.58 -5.15 -2.98
N LEU A 204 7.73 -5.12 -4.02
CA LEU A 204 7.83 -6.01 -5.16
C LEU A 204 8.98 -5.58 -6.09
N THR A 205 9.80 -6.54 -6.50
CA THR A 205 10.85 -6.34 -7.51
C THR A 205 10.29 -6.50 -8.93
N GLY A 206 11.08 -6.10 -9.94
CA GLY A 206 10.77 -6.42 -11.33
C GLY A 206 10.67 -7.92 -11.56
N GLY A 207 11.55 -8.72 -10.94
CA GLY A 207 11.50 -10.18 -10.98
C GLY A 207 10.15 -10.75 -10.49
N ASP A 208 9.68 -10.25 -9.35
CA ASP A 208 8.38 -10.65 -8.77
C ASP A 208 7.22 -10.32 -9.72
N LEU A 209 7.20 -9.08 -10.24
CA LEU A 209 6.17 -8.62 -11.17
C LEU A 209 6.18 -9.43 -12.47
N LEU A 210 7.35 -9.72 -13.04
CA LEU A 210 7.46 -10.58 -14.23
C LEU A 210 6.88 -11.97 -13.97
N ALA A 211 7.22 -12.58 -12.83
CA ALA A 211 6.71 -13.90 -12.48
C ALA A 211 5.18 -13.89 -12.34
N GLY A 212 4.64 -12.95 -11.57
CA GLY A 212 3.20 -12.82 -11.34
C GLY A 212 2.42 -12.50 -12.62
N LEU A 213 2.90 -11.56 -13.43
CA LEU A 213 2.26 -11.17 -14.69
C LEU A 213 2.31 -12.28 -15.74
N ARG A 214 3.41 -13.04 -15.84
CA ARG A 214 3.48 -14.22 -16.73
C ARG A 214 2.53 -15.33 -16.29
N ALA A 215 2.44 -15.59 -14.99
CA ALA A 215 1.53 -16.59 -14.44
C ALA A 215 0.05 -16.24 -14.70
N ALA A 216 -0.28 -14.95 -14.79
CA ALA A 216 -1.62 -14.48 -15.13
C ALA A 216 -2.01 -14.67 -16.62
N GLY A 217 -1.09 -15.12 -17.48
CA GLY A 217 -1.34 -15.42 -18.89
C GLY A 217 -1.41 -14.20 -19.81
N GLU A 218 -1.76 -14.43 -21.08
CA GLU A 218 -1.74 -13.39 -22.13
C GLU A 218 -2.64 -12.18 -21.81
N ALA A 219 -2.10 -10.97 -21.94
CA ALA A 219 -2.82 -9.72 -21.74
C ALA A 219 -2.41 -8.68 -22.78
N ASP A 220 -3.10 -7.55 -22.84
CA ASP A 220 -2.81 -6.45 -23.76
C ASP A 220 -2.10 -5.27 -23.06
N LEU A 221 -2.19 -5.22 -21.72
CA LEU A 221 -1.57 -4.20 -20.88
C LEU A 221 -1.38 -4.74 -19.46
N ALA A 222 -0.25 -4.41 -18.84
CA ALA A 222 -0.06 -4.59 -17.40
C ALA A 222 0.13 -3.24 -16.70
N LEU A 223 -0.54 -3.08 -15.57
CA LEU A 223 -0.44 -1.94 -14.69
C LEU A 223 0.21 -2.37 -13.38
N ILE A 224 1.25 -1.66 -12.97
CA ILE A 224 1.98 -1.92 -11.73
C ILE A 224 1.73 -0.79 -10.72
N PRO A 225 1.85 -1.07 -9.41
CA PRO A 225 1.68 -0.04 -8.39
C PRO A 225 2.80 1.01 -8.50
N PRO A 226 2.52 2.32 -8.64
CA PRO A 226 3.54 3.37 -8.69
C PRO A 226 4.48 3.40 -7.48
N GLU A 227 4.06 2.92 -6.31
CA GLU A 227 4.90 2.77 -5.13
C GLU A 227 6.00 1.71 -5.28
N THR A 228 5.99 0.91 -6.35
CA THR A 228 7.11 0.03 -6.72
C THR A 228 8.28 0.77 -7.35
N LEU A 229 8.09 2.05 -7.71
CA LEU A 229 9.08 2.85 -8.41
C LEU A 229 9.72 3.88 -7.46
N ASP A 230 11.04 4.02 -7.58
CA ASP A 230 11.80 5.09 -6.93
C ASP A 230 11.62 6.45 -7.64
N GLY A 231 12.33 7.48 -7.15
CA GLY A 231 12.28 8.84 -7.69
C GLY A 231 12.73 8.97 -9.15
N GLU A 232 13.46 7.97 -9.65
CA GLU A 232 13.95 7.91 -11.02
C GLU A 232 13.17 6.91 -11.89
N GLY A 233 12.13 6.26 -11.35
CA GLY A 233 11.28 5.33 -12.09
C GLY A 233 11.84 3.90 -12.18
N ARG A 234 12.73 3.50 -11.26
CA ARG A 234 13.29 2.14 -11.20
C ARG A 234 12.64 1.32 -10.09
N LEU A 235 12.61 0.01 -10.29
CA LEU A 235 12.25 -0.98 -9.27
C LEU A 235 13.45 -1.31 -8.39
N LEU A 236 13.20 -2.05 -7.30
CA LEU A 236 14.22 -2.41 -6.30
C LEU A 236 15.38 -3.27 -6.86
N ASP A 237 15.20 -3.90 -8.01
CA ASP A 237 16.20 -4.70 -8.73
C ASP A 237 16.72 -3.98 -10.00
N ASP A 238 16.68 -2.65 -10.00
CA ASP A 238 17.14 -1.75 -11.08
C ASP A 238 16.40 -1.91 -12.42
N GLN A 239 15.36 -2.74 -12.48
CA GLN A 239 14.49 -2.84 -13.65
C GLN A 239 13.64 -1.58 -13.82
N THR A 240 13.11 -1.37 -15.03
CA THR A 240 12.18 -0.28 -15.34
C THR A 240 10.90 -0.83 -15.96
N PRO A 241 9.78 -0.07 -15.96
CA PRO A 241 8.57 -0.46 -16.68
C PRO A 241 8.82 -0.78 -18.17
N GLU A 242 9.76 -0.08 -18.81
CA GLU A 242 10.18 -0.37 -20.19
C GLU A 242 10.85 -1.73 -20.29
N GLY A 243 11.79 -2.06 -19.39
CA GLY A 243 12.41 -3.38 -19.33
C GLY A 243 11.40 -4.52 -19.08
N LEU A 244 10.43 -4.28 -18.19
CA LEU A 244 9.32 -5.21 -17.99
C LEU A 244 8.47 -5.37 -19.26
N SER A 245 8.23 -4.28 -19.99
CA SER A 245 7.47 -4.29 -21.24
C SER A 245 8.16 -5.13 -22.32
N GLU A 246 9.47 -4.95 -22.49
CA GLU A 246 10.28 -5.75 -23.41
C GLU A 246 10.25 -7.24 -23.04
N ALA A 247 10.38 -7.56 -21.75
CA ALA A 247 10.41 -8.94 -21.26
C ALA A 247 9.05 -9.66 -21.32
N LEU A 248 7.93 -8.92 -21.31
CA LEU A 248 6.58 -9.47 -21.41
C LEU A 248 6.00 -9.40 -22.83
N GLY A 249 6.56 -8.57 -23.70
CA GLY A 249 6.02 -8.32 -25.05
C GLY A 249 4.72 -7.52 -25.07
N ILE A 250 4.38 -6.85 -23.95
CA ILE A 250 3.18 -6.02 -23.80
C ILE A 250 3.57 -4.71 -23.09
N PRO A 251 2.81 -3.62 -23.27
CA PRO A 251 3.04 -2.40 -22.50
C PRO A 251 2.88 -2.66 -20.99
N VAL A 252 3.82 -2.13 -20.21
CA VAL A 252 3.75 -2.05 -18.74
C VAL A 252 3.78 -0.58 -18.36
N SER A 253 2.84 -0.15 -17.52
CA SER A 253 2.79 1.22 -17.01
C SER A 253 2.55 1.23 -15.51
N ALA A 254 3.19 2.15 -14.80
CA ALA A 254 2.79 2.45 -13.43
C ALA A 254 1.49 3.27 -13.42
N GLY A 255 0.59 2.95 -12.49
CA GLY A 255 -0.59 3.76 -12.19
C GLY A 255 -1.92 3.03 -12.35
N PHE A 256 -2.88 3.47 -11.55
CA PHE A 256 -4.30 3.10 -11.46
C PHE A 256 -4.89 3.70 -10.17
N HIS A 257 -4.05 4.26 -9.31
CA HIS A 257 -4.39 5.13 -8.20
C HIS A 257 -3.70 6.50 -8.30
N ALA A 258 -4.29 7.51 -7.66
CA ALA A 258 -3.75 8.86 -7.67
C ALA A 258 -2.34 8.87 -7.05
N PRO A 259 -1.39 9.66 -7.58
CA PRO A 259 -0.08 9.80 -6.95
C PRO A 259 -0.26 10.34 -5.53
N PRO A 260 0.51 9.86 -4.54
CA PRO A 260 0.42 10.37 -3.17
C PRO A 260 0.61 11.90 -3.17
N ALA A 261 -0.22 12.58 -2.40
CA ALA A 261 -0.17 14.03 -2.24
C ALA A 261 1.14 14.43 -1.54
N GLY A 262 2.19 14.63 -2.34
CA GLY A 262 3.55 14.93 -1.87
C GLY A 262 4.57 14.87 -3.01
N GLY A 263 4.36 14.01 -3.99
CA GLY A 263 5.17 13.95 -5.21
C GLY A 263 4.72 14.97 -6.26
N ARG A 264 5.00 16.26 -6.07
CA ARG A 264 5.02 17.16 -7.23
C ARG A 264 6.13 16.65 -8.16
N ARG A 265 5.76 15.98 -9.25
CA ARG A 265 6.62 15.91 -10.45
C ARG A 265 6.99 17.35 -10.78
N ARG A 266 8.22 17.75 -10.49
CA ARG A 266 8.81 18.91 -11.17
C ARG A 266 8.80 18.52 -12.64
N ALA A 267 7.89 19.10 -13.40
CA ALA A 267 7.90 18.99 -14.84
C ALA A 267 9.29 19.47 -15.29
N ALA A 268 10.07 18.57 -15.87
CA ALA A 268 11.24 18.93 -16.64
C ALA A 268 10.74 19.76 -17.82
N GLY A 269 11.15 21.02 -17.89
CA GLY A 269 10.88 21.89 -19.03
C GLY A 269 10.27 23.22 -18.65
N GLU A 270 11.09 24.08 -18.06
CA GLU A 270 11.08 25.53 -18.33
C GLU A 270 12.47 26.02 -17.88
N ARG A 271 13.36 26.17 -18.87
CA ARG A 271 14.55 27.01 -18.78
C ARG A 271 14.20 28.35 -19.40
#